data_AF-A0A377IQW8-F1
#
_entry.id   AF-A0A377IQW8-F1
#
_cell.length_a   1.000
_cell.length_b   1.000
_cell.length_c   1.000
_cell.angle_alpha   90.00
_cell.angle_beta   90.00
_cell.angle_gamma   90.00
#
_symmetry.space_group_name_H-M   'P 1'
#
loop_
_entity.id
_entity.type
_entity.pdbx_description
1 polymer ?
#
loop_
_entity_poly.entity_id
_entity_poly.type
_entity_poly.pdbx_seq_one_letter_code
_entity_poly.pdbx_strand_id
1 'polypeptide(L)'
;MQNQGVQNNVPKLEEKETTSQTLEKNKETSPSSQFNSIFGNPNNAANNTLEDKVVGGISLLVNGSPITLYQIQEEQEKSKVSKAQARDRLIAERIKNQEIERLKIHVDDDKLDQEMAMMAQQQGMDLDHFKQMLMAEGHYKLYRDQLKEHLEMQELLRNILLTNVDTSSETKMREYYNKHKEQFSIPTEIETVRYTSTNQEDLERAMADPNLEIPGVSKANEKIEMKTLNPQIAQVFISHEQGSFTPVMNGGGGQFITFYIKEKKGKNEVSFSQAKQFIAQKLVEESKDKILEEHFEKLRVKSRIVMIRE
;
A
#
# COMPACT_ATOMS: atom_id res chain seq x y z
N MET A 1 -69.12 22.80 -0.42
CA MET A 1 -69.27 22.61 -1.88
C MET A 1 -67.89 22.34 -2.46
N GLN A 2 -67.84 21.42 -3.43
CA GLN A 2 -66.68 20.90 -4.17
C GLN A 2 -65.74 19.94 -3.45
N ASN A 3 -66.09 18.66 -3.56
CA ASN A 3 -65.18 17.52 -3.66
C ASN A 3 -65.84 16.48 -4.60
N GLN A 4 -65.13 16.01 -5.63
CA GLN A 4 -65.41 14.91 -6.59
C GLN A 4 -64.37 15.08 -7.72
N GLY A 5 -63.64 14.10 -8.27
CA GLY A 5 -63.51 12.65 -8.11
C GLY A 5 -62.82 12.09 -9.38
N VAL A 6 -62.06 10.97 -9.25
CA VAL A 6 -62.05 9.78 -10.16
C VAL A 6 -61.58 10.03 -11.63
N GLN A 7 -60.61 9.37 -12.29
CA GLN A 7 -60.19 7.95 -12.38
C GLN A 7 -58.94 7.79 -13.31
N ASN A 8 -58.22 6.67 -13.11
CA ASN A 8 -57.59 5.76 -14.10
C ASN A 8 -56.58 6.28 -15.16
N ASN A 9 -55.36 5.70 -15.19
CA ASN A 9 -55.08 4.44 -15.90
C ASN A 9 -53.59 4.05 -15.83
N VAL A 10 -53.34 2.75 -15.73
CA VAL A 10 -52.04 2.08 -15.90
C VAL A 10 -51.65 2.08 -17.39
N PRO A 11 -50.34 2.14 -17.72
CA PRO A 11 -49.79 1.02 -18.48
C PRO A 11 -48.46 0.51 -17.91
N LYS A 12 -48.40 -0.82 -17.81
CA LYS A 12 -47.22 -1.68 -17.68
C LYS A 12 -46.55 -1.74 -19.06
N LEU A 13 -45.21 -1.65 -19.17
CA LEU A 13 -44.41 -2.28 -20.23
C LEU A 13 -42.91 -2.19 -19.93
N GLU A 14 -42.29 -3.36 -20.03
CA GLU A 14 -40.98 -3.68 -20.60
C GLU A 14 -39.66 -3.44 -19.83
N GLU A 15 -39.11 -4.59 -19.44
CA GLU A 15 -37.69 -4.92 -19.35
C GLU A 15 -36.86 -4.28 -20.46
N LYS A 16 -35.80 -3.56 -20.06
CA LYS A 16 -34.62 -3.38 -20.89
C LYS A 16 -33.38 -3.67 -20.07
N GLU A 17 -32.83 -4.85 -20.31
CA GLU A 17 -31.40 -5.14 -20.15
C GLU A 17 -30.60 -3.98 -20.74
N THR A 18 -29.77 -3.33 -19.93
CA THR A 18 -28.74 -2.43 -20.43
C THR A 18 -27.41 -2.91 -19.90
N THR A 19 -26.77 -3.71 -20.73
CA THR A 19 -25.36 -4.09 -20.71
C THR A 19 -24.49 -2.86 -20.46
N SER A 20 -23.91 -2.77 -19.26
CA SER A 20 -22.81 -1.84 -19.01
C SER A 20 -21.50 -2.59 -19.18
N GLN A 21 -20.85 -2.34 -20.32
CA GLN A 21 -19.49 -2.76 -20.63
C GLN A 21 -18.53 -2.15 -19.60
N THR A 22 -17.88 -3.00 -18.82
CA THR A 22 -16.78 -2.64 -17.93
C THR A 22 -15.54 -2.34 -18.76
N LEU A 23 -15.16 -1.07 -18.81
CA LEU A 23 -13.81 -0.64 -19.18
C LEU A 23 -12.86 -1.11 -18.07
N GLU A 24 -12.02 -2.10 -18.39
CA GLU A 24 -10.87 -2.48 -17.57
C GLU A 24 -9.93 -1.28 -17.42
N LYS A 25 -9.81 -0.77 -16.19
CA LYS A 25 -8.75 0.13 -15.78
C LYS A 25 -7.96 -0.60 -14.70
N ASN A 26 -6.72 -0.97 -15.03
CA ASN A 26 -5.74 -1.59 -14.17
C ASN A 26 -5.73 -0.93 -12.78
N LYS A 27 -6.20 -1.68 -11.77
CA LYS A 27 -5.98 -1.36 -10.35
C LYS A 27 -4.64 -1.97 -9.98
N GLU A 28 -3.63 -1.12 -9.78
CA GLU A 28 -2.53 -1.45 -8.89
C GLU A 28 -3.12 -1.66 -7.49
N THR A 29 -3.25 -2.94 -7.12
CA THR A 29 -3.63 -3.35 -5.78
C THR A 29 -2.47 -3.07 -4.83
N SER A 30 -2.69 -2.17 -3.87
CA SER A 30 -1.77 -1.97 -2.74
C SER A 30 -1.55 -3.30 -2.00
N PRO A 31 -0.33 -3.62 -1.52
CA PRO A 31 -0.01 -4.88 -0.85
C PRO A 31 -0.92 -5.26 0.33
N SER A 32 -1.56 -4.28 0.96
CA SER A 32 -2.55 -4.48 2.02
C SER A 32 -3.81 -5.21 1.54
N SER A 33 -4.19 -5.07 0.27
CA SER A 33 -5.43 -5.61 -0.27
C SER A 33 -5.42 -7.12 -0.49
N GLN A 34 -4.26 -7.71 -0.80
CA GLN A 34 -4.11 -9.17 -0.92
C GLN A 34 -3.84 -9.85 0.44
N PHE A 35 -3.21 -9.15 1.38
CA PHE A 35 -3.12 -9.62 2.77
C PHE A 35 -4.52 -9.66 3.43
N ASN A 36 -5.38 -8.70 3.11
CA ASN A 36 -6.78 -8.70 3.54
C ASN A 36 -7.63 -9.81 2.90
N SER A 37 -7.25 -10.40 1.76
CA SER A 37 -7.91 -11.63 1.25
C SER A 37 -7.56 -12.87 2.07
N ILE A 38 -6.45 -12.86 2.81
CA ILE A 38 -6.07 -13.95 3.72
C ILE A 38 -6.74 -13.76 5.10
N PHE A 39 -6.94 -12.52 5.56
CA PHE A 39 -7.42 -12.22 6.92
C PHE A 39 -8.77 -11.48 7.03
N GLY A 40 -9.51 -11.31 5.93
CA GLY A 40 -10.87 -10.79 5.93
C GLY A 40 -10.94 -9.26 6.01
N ASN A 41 -11.73 -8.66 5.12
CA ASN A 41 -12.08 -7.24 5.13
C ASN A 41 -13.41 -7.05 5.89
N PRO A 42 -13.57 -6.07 6.79
CA PRO A 42 -14.81 -5.87 7.53
C PRO A 42 -15.81 -5.08 6.67
N ASN A 43 -17.11 -5.45 6.73
CA ASN A 43 -18.23 -4.49 6.65
C ASN A 43 -19.61 -5.15 6.92
N ASN A 44 -20.32 -4.57 7.89
CA ASN A 44 -21.74 -4.60 8.27
C ASN A 44 -22.49 -5.92 8.59
N ALA A 45 -22.69 -6.08 9.91
CA ALA A 45 -23.93 -6.04 10.73
C ALA A 45 -25.21 -6.84 10.35
N ALA A 46 -25.79 -7.43 11.42
CA ALA A 46 -27.16 -7.96 11.64
C ALA A 46 -27.42 -9.39 11.08
N ASN A 47 -27.97 -10.39 11.78
CA ASN A 47 -28.85 -10.47 12.96
C ASN A 47 -28.68 -11.79 13.73
N ASN A 48 -29.06 -11.75 15.01
CA ASN A 48 -28.99 -12.77 16.06
C ASN A 48 -30.10 -13.85 15.95
N THR A 49 -29.78 -15.12 16.19
CA THR A 49 -30.74 -16.09 16.73
C THR A 49 -30.04 -17.09 17.65
N LEU A 50 -30.51 -17.13 18.90
CA LEU A 50 -29.99 -17.94 20.00
C LEU A 50 -30.51 -19.37 19.91
N GLU A 51 -29.61 -20.34 19.73
CA GLU A 51 -29.82 -21.72 20.20
C GLU A 51 -28.77 -22.06 21.27
N ASP A 52 -29.26 -22.32 22.47
CA ASP A 52 -28.47 -22.64 23.66
C ASP A 52 -28.12 -24.13 23.69
N LYS A 53 -26.87 -24.49 23.34
CA LYS A 53 -26.14 -25.64 23.93
C LYS A 53 -24.65 -25.62 23.56
N VAL A 54 -23.84 -25.16 24.51
CA VAL A 54 -22.38 -25.29 24.67
C VAL A 54 -21.52 -24.51 23.65
N VAL A 55 -21.73 -23.20 23.57
CA VAL A 55 -20.92 -22.30 22.73
C VAL A 55 -19.48 -22.11 23.27
N GLY A 56 -19.21 -22.43 24.54
CA GLY A 56 -17.90 -22.24 25.19
C GLY A 56 -16.90 -23.41 25.08
N GLY A 57 -17.21 -24.47 24.34
CA GLY A 57 -16.32 -25.64 24.22
C GLY A 57 -15.05 -25.33 23.42
N ILE A 58 -13.89 -25.81 23.87
CA ILE A 58 -12.67 -25.81 23.05
C ILE A 58 -12.90 -26.72 21.85
N SER A 59 -12.83 -26.16 20.64
CA SER A 59 -12.96 -26.89 19.38
C SER A 59 -11.63 -27.54 19.00
N LEU A 60 -10.54 -26.78 19.06
CA LEU A 60 -9.21 -27.27 18.71
C LEU A 60 -8.10 -26.50 19.43
N LEU A 61 -6.89 -27.05 19.41
CA LEU A 61 -5.68 -26.45 19.97
C LEU A 61 -4.65 -26.23 18.85
N VAL A 62 -4.02 -25.05 18.81
CA VAL A 62 -2.89 -24.72 17.93
C VAL A 62 -1.65 -24.48 18.79
N ASN A 63 -0.70 -25.42 18.79
CA ASN A 63 0.47 -25.39 19.69
C ASN A 63 0.06 -25.20 21.18
N GLY A 64 -1.06 -25.79 21.57
CA GLY A 64 -1.62 -25.67 22.93
C GLY A 64 -2.52 -24.44 23.16
N SER A 65 -2.60 -23.50 22.21
CA SER A 65 -3.52 -22.35 22.29
C SER A 65 -4.94 -22.75 21.85
N PRO A 66 -5.98 -22.58 22.68
CA PRO A 66 -7.34 -23.05 22.39
C PRO A 66 -8.12 -22.12 21.47
N ILE A 67 -8.77 -22.68 20.45
CA ILE A 67 -9.81 -22.02 19.65
C ILE A 67 -11.15 -22.63 20.04
N THR A 68 -12.10 -21.78 20.42
CA THR A 68 -13.42 -22.20 20.91
C THR A 68 -14.45 -22.25 19.78
N LEU A 69 -15.55 -22.98 20.01
CA LEU A 69 -16.70 -22.99 19.10
C LEU A 69 -17.31 -21.59 18.93
N TYR A 70 -17.39 -20.82 20.02
CA TYR A 70 -17.83 -19.42 19.99
C TYR A 70 -16.98 -18.56 19.04
N GLN A 71 -15.65 -18.65 19.13
CA GLN A 71 -14.75 -17.90 18.23
C GLN A 71 -14.97 -18.28 16.77
N ILE A 72 -15.16 -19.58 16.49
CA ILE A 72 -15.44 -20.04 15.13
C ILE A 72 -16.77 -19.47 14.64
N GLN A 73 -17.82 -19.52 15.45
CA GLN A 73 -19.12 -18.98 15.09
C GLN A 73 -19.06 -17.45 14.89
N GLU A 74 -18.41 -16.73 15.80
CA GLU A 74 -18.22 -15.28 15.69
C GLU A 74 -17.49 -14.91 14.40
N GLU A 75 -16.43 -15.64 14.04
CA GLU A 75 -15.69 -15.41 12.80
C GLU A 75 -16.53 -15.77 11.56
N GLN A 76 -17.37 -16.82 11.63
CA GLN A 76 -18.32 -17.13 10.55
C GLN A 76 -19.29 -15.98 10.31
N GLU A 77 -19.87 -15.43 11.38
CA GLU A 77 -20.85 -14.33 11.31
C GLU A 77 -20.19 -13.03 10.86
N LYS A 78 -19.04 -12.68 11.45
CA LYS A 78 -18.27 -11.47 11.15
C LYS A 78 -17.78 -11.45 9.70
N SER A 79 -17.25 -12.57 9.22
CA SER A 79 -16.62 -12.67 7.91
C SER A 79 -17.52 -13.26 6.82
N LYS A 80 -18.72 -13.74 7.16
CA LYS A 80 -19.68 -14.37 6.25
C LYS A 80 -19.05 -15.55 5.48
N VAL A 81 -18.31 -16.39 6.20
CA VAL A 81 -17.58 -17.54 5.65
C VAL A 81 -18.09 -18.87 6.22
N SER A 82 -17.73 -19.97 5.56
CA SER A 82 -18.02 -21.31 6.09
C SER A 82 -17.28 -21.57 7.40
N LYS A 83 -17.80 -22.50 8.21
CA LYS A 83 -17.16 -22.97 9.46
C LYS A 83 -15.71 -23.41 9.26
N ALA A 84 -15.44 -24.12 8.16
CA ALA A 84 -14.09 -24.57 7.83
C ALA A 84 -13.15 -23.38 7.54
N GLN A 85 -13.62 -22.39 6.77
CA GLN A 85 -12.84 -21.17 6.49
C GLN A 85 -12.63 -20.31 7.74
N ALA A 86 -13.65 -20.15 8.60
CA ALA A 86 -13.52 -19.45 9.87
C ALA A 86 -12.49 -20.12 10.78
N ARG A 87 -12.55 -21.46 10.89
CA ARG A 87 -11.56 -22.25 11.62
C ARG A 87 -10.15 -22.04 11.06
N ASP A 88 -9.98 -22.13 9.74
CA ASP A 88 -8.66 -21.96 9.10
C ASP A 88 -8.09 -20.55 9.31
N ARG A 89 -8.94 -19.51 9.28
CA ARG A 89 -8.55 -18.14 9.62
C ARG A 89 -8.10 -18.01 11.06
N LEU A 90 -8.86 -18.56 12.00
CA LEU A 90 -8.49 -18.54 13.42
C LEU A 90 -7.19 -19.31 13.68
N ILE A 91 -6.96 -20.44 12.98
CA ILE A 91 -5.68 -21.16 13.05
C ILE A 91 -4.54 -20.27 12.56
N ALA A 92 -4.70 -19.63 11.40
CA ALA A 92 -3.70 -18.72 10.84
C ALA A 92 -3.44 -17.53 11.77
N GLU A 93 -4.47 -16.96 12.38
CA GLU A 93 -4.36 -15.89 13.38
C GLU A 93 -3.57 -16.34 14.61
N ARG A 94 -3.80 -17.55 15.13
CA ARG A 94 -3.00 -18.08 16.25
C ARG A 94 -1.54 -18.29 15.87
N ILE A 95 -1.27 -18.79 14.67
CA ILE A 95 0.10 -18.94 14.17
C ILE A 95 0.77 -17.57 14.04
N LYS A 96 0.07 -16.56 13.51
CA LYS A 96 0.53 -15.16 13.42
C LYS A 96 0.92 -14.63 14.80
N ASN A 97 0.02 -14.74 15.77
CA ASN A 97 0.25 -14.19 17.12
C ASN A 97 1.41 -14.90 17.83
N GLN A 98 1.53 -16.22 17.68
CA GLN A 98 2.67 -16.98 18.20
C GLN A 98 4.00 -16.55 17.56
N GLU A 99 3.97 -16.19 16.27
CA GLU A 99 5.16 -15.70 15.59
C GLU A 99 5.56 -14.29 16.06
N ILE A 100 4.60 -13.40 16.30
CA ILE A 100 4.82 -12.08 16.93
C ILE A 100 5.50 -12.26 18.30
N GLU A 101 4.97 -13.17 19.13
CA GLU A 101 5.54 -13.49 20.44
C GLU A 101 6.96 -14.07 20.33
N ARG A 102 7.17 -15.04 19.42
CA ARG A 102 8.47 -15.69 19.20
C ARG A 102 9.54 -14.68 18.77
N LEU A 103 9.16 -13.74 17.91
CA LEU A 103 10.03 -12.66 17.43
C LEU A 103 10.15 -11.49 18.42
N LYS A 104 9.43 -11.54 19.56
CA LYS A 104 9.40 -10.49 20.58
C LYS A 104 9.00 -9.13 19.99
N ILE A 105 8.07 -9.16 19.04
CA ILE A 105 7.53 -7.95 18.45
C ILE A 105 6.56 -7.35 19.48
N HIS A 106 6.86 -6.14 19.93
CA HIS A 106 6.03 -5.40 20.86
C HIS A 106 5.98 -3.94 20.42
N VAL A 107 4.76 -3.40 20.42
CA VAL A 107 4.52 -1.98 20.19
C VAL A 107 4.17 -1.37 21.54
N ASP A 108 5.04 -0.49 22.00
CA ASP A 108 4.87 0.26 23.24
C ASP A 108 3.99 1.50 23.03
N ASP A 109 3.63 2.12 24.16
CA ASP A 109 2.71 3.27 24.15
C ASP A 109 3.31 4.51 23.46
N ASP A 110 4.63 4.66 23.52
CA ASP A 110 5.35 5.76 22.88
C ASP A 110 5.30 5.64 21.36
N LYS A 111 5.53 4.45 20.80
CA LYS A 111 5.41 4.19 19.36
C LYS A 111 3.98 4.40 18.86
N LEU A 112 2.98 4.00 19.65
CA LEU A 112 1.57 4.28 19.33
C LEU A 112 1.29 5.78 19.29
N ASP A 113 1.75 6.52 20.29
CA ASP A 113 1.53 7.97 20.36
C ASP A 113 2.26 8.72 19.23
N GLN A 114 3.47 8.27 18.85
CA GLN A 114 4.19 8.79 17.69
C GLN A 114 3.43 8.58 16.39
N GLU A 115 2.94 7.36 16.14
CA GLU A 115 2.18 7.06 14.93
C GLU A 115 0.85 7.85 14.88
N MET A 116 0.15 7.95 16.01
CA MET A 116 -1.05 8.79 16.11
C MET A 116 -0.75 10.27 15.86
N ALA A 117 0.40 10.79 16.33
CA ALA A 117 0.78 12.17 16.09
C ALA A 117 1.06 12.43 14.61
N MET A 118 1.70 11.48 13.91
CA MET A 118 1.92 11.56 12.47
C MET A 118 0.60 11.58 11.70
N MET A 119 -0.35 10.72 12.07
CA MET A 119 -1.69 10.70 11.45
C MET A 119 -2.48 11.99 11.74
N ALA A 120 -2.39 12.52 12.97
CA ALA A 120 -3.01 13.80 13.34
C ALA A 120 -2.44 14.96 12.50
N GLN A 121 -1.12 15.01 12.33
CA GLN A 121 -0.44 16.05 11.56
C GLN A 121 -0.85 16.00 10.08
N GLN A 122 -1.05 14.81 9.50
CA GLN A 122 -1.57 14.66 8.13
C GLN A 122 -2.98 15.26 7.96
N GLN A 123 -3.75 15.33 9.05
CA GLN A 123 -5.08 15.94 9.08
C GLN A 123 -5.07 17.39 9.59
N GLY A 124 -3.88 17.98 9.80
CA GLY A 124 -3.72 19.36 10.24
C GLY A 124 -4.08 19.62 11.71
N MET A 125 -4.09 18.58 12.55
CA MET A 125 -4.34 18.70 13.99
C MET A 125 -3.18 18.15 14.82
N ASP A 126 -3.11 18.55 16.09
CA ASP A 126 -2.16 17.95 17.03
C ASP A 126 -2.71 16.65 17.66
N LEU A 127 -1.81 15.92 18.34
CA LEU A 127 -2.14 14.64 18.97
C LEU A 127 -3.23 14.77 20.04
N ASP A 128 -3.26 15.86 20.82
CA ASP A 128 -4.19 16.02 21.93
C ASP A 128 -5.61 16.25 21.41
N HIS A 129 -5.78 17.10 20.39
CA HIS A 129 -7.05 17.28 19.69
C HIS A 129 -7.52 15.98 19.05
N PHE A 130 -6.62 15.23 18.42
CA PHE A 130 -6.95 13.94 17.82
C PHE A 130 -7.44 12.92 18.87
N LYS A 131 -6.75 12.81 20.01
CA LYS A 131 -7.16 11.96 21.14
C LYS A 131 -8.54 12.37 21.68
N GLN A 132 -8.78 13.67 21.87
CA GLN A 132 -10.05 14.19 22.37
C GLN A 132 -11.22 13.86 21.42
N MET A 133 -11.01 14.00 20.11
CA MET A 133 -12.00 13.62 19.09
C MET A 133 -12.37 12.14 19.19
N LEU A 134 -11.36 11.25 19.23
CA LEU A 134 -11.59 9.81 19.36
C LEU A 134 -12.26 9.42 20.68
N MET A 135 -11.96 10.14 21.77
CA MET A 135 -12.60 9.93 23.07
C MET A 135 -14.06 10.38 23.06
N ALA A 136 -14.37 11.50 22.41
CA ALA A 136 -15.74 12.01 22.27
C ALA A 136 -16.64 11.04 21.49
N GLU A 137 -16.09 10.34 20.50
CA GLU A 137 -16.77 9.28 19.75
C GLU A 137 -16.81 7.92 20.47
N GLY A 138 -16.10 7.78 21.59
CA GLY A 138 -15.96 6.50 22.31
C GLY A 138 -15.10 5.46 21.58
N HIS A 139 -14.37 5.86 20.54
CA HIS A 139 -13.56 4.98 19.70
C HIS A 139 -12.09 4.89 20.10
N TYR A 140 -11.62 5.75 21.02
CA TYR A 140 -10.20 5.86 21.37
C TYR A 140 -9.52 4.52 21.68
N LYS A 141 -10.13 3.68 22.52
CA LYS A 141 -9.55 2.38 22.88
C LYS A 141 -9.50 1.44 21.68
N LEU A 142 -10.61 1.29 20.96
CA LEU A 142 -10.70 0.42 19.78
C LEU A 142 -9.68 0.83 18.72
N TYR A 143 -9.56 2.13 18.47
CA TYR A 143 -8.60 2.69 17.54
C TYR A 143 -7.16 2.37 17.96
N ARG A 144 -6.81 2.57 19.24
CA ARG A 144 -5.48 2.27 19.76
C ARG A 144 -5.14 0.78 19.63
N ASP A 145 -6.10 -0.11 19.94
CA ASP A 145 -5.94 -1.56 19.81
C ASP A 145 -5.73 -1.98 18.34
N GLN A 146 -6.51 -1.41 17.42
CA GLN A 146 -6.36 -1.65 15.98
C GLN A 146 -5.04 -1.13 15.42
N LEU A 147 -4.61 0.06 15.84
CA LEU A 147 -3.33 0.64 15.44
C LEU A 147 -2.18 -0.22 15.94
N LYS A 148 -2.26 -0.73 17.17
CA LYS A 148 -1.28 -1.64 17.74
C LYS A 148 -1.16 -2.91 16.91
N GLU A 149 -2.29 -3.57 16.61
CA GLU A 149 -2.29 -4.77 15.78
C GLU A 149 -1.69 -4.49 14.39
N HIS A 150 -2.02 -3.34 13.79
CA HIS A 150 -1.46 -2.93 12.51
C HIS A 150 0.07 -2.78 12.56
N LEU A 151 0.59 -2.09 13.58
CA LEU A 151 2.03 -1.87 13.74
C LEU A 151 2.78 -3.17 14.05
N GLU A 152 2.22 -4.06 14.87
CA GLU A 152 2.78 -5.39 15.12
C GLU A 152 2.82 -6.23 13.83
N MET A 153 1.76 -6.15 13.03
CA MET A 153 1.70 -6.80 11.72
C MET A 153 2.77 -6.27 10.76
N GLN A 154 2.94 -4.95 10.68
CA GLN A 154 3.97 -4.34 9.84
C GLN A 154 5.38 -4.78 10.24
N GLU A 155 5.69 -4.78 11.54
CA GLU A 155 6.98 -5.27 12.05
C GLU A 155 7.18 -6.76 11.77
N LEU A 156 6.12 -7.57 11.89
CA LEU A 156 6.16 -8.98 11.56
C LEU A 156 6.53 -9.19 10.09
N LEU A 157 5.84 -8.52 9.17
CA LEU A 157 6.13 -8.61 7.74
C LEU A 157 7.56 -8.17 7.45
N ARG A 158 7.99 -7.04 8.02
CA ARG A 158 9.36 -6.52 7.86
C ARG A 158 10.39 -7.56 8.31
N ASN A 159 10.21 -8.15 9.49
CA ASN A 159 11.13 -9.15 10.03
C ASN A 159 11.16 -10.44 9.19
N ILE A 160 10.01 -10.91 8.74
CA ILE A 160 9.91 -12.09 7.85
C ILE A 160 10.66 -11.80 6.56
N LEU A 161 10.41 -10.66 5.92
CA LEU A 161 11.10 -10.29 4.69
C LEU A 161 12.61 -10.25 4.93
N LEU A 162 13.09 -9.49 5.91
CA LEU A 162 14.52 -9.37 6.21
C LEU A 162 15.21 -10.71 6.49
N THR A 163 14.52 -11.66 7.12
CA THR A 163 15.09 -12.98 7.48
C THR A 163 15.03 -13.97 6.32
N ASN A 164 14.02 -13.87 5.45
CA ASN A 164 13.77 -14.80 4.36
C ASN A 164 14.19 -14.27 3.00
N VAL A 165 14.80 -13.07 2.92
CA VAL A 165 15.39 -12.65 1.66
C VAL A 165 16.54 -13.59 1.31
N ASP A 166 16.28 -14.50 0.39
CA ASP A 166 17.32 -15.17 -0.39
C ASP A 166 17.89 -14.18 -1.43
N THR A 167 18.34 -13.00 -0.95
CA THR A 167 19.13 -12.01 -1.71
C THR A 167 20.47 -12.58 -2.17
N SER A 168 20.80 -13.78 -1.70
CA SER A 168 22.13 -14.38 -1.75
C SER A 168 22.46 -15.01 -3.09
N SER A 169 21.47 -15.27 -3.95
CA SER A 169 21.74 -15.77 -5.28
C SER A 169 22.13 -14.60 -6.20
N GLU A 170 23.44 -14.32 -6.26
CA GLU A 170 24.02 -13.48 -7.31
C GLU A 170 23.52 -13.89 -8.71
N THR A 171 23.22 -15.18 -8.90
CA THR A 171 22.57 -15.72 -10.09
C THR A 171 21.20 -15.07 -10.36
N LYS A 172 20.28 -15.03 -9.40
CA LYS A 172 18.96 -14.39 -9.56
C LYS A 172 19.11 -12.89 -9.87
N MET A 173 20.02 -12.20 -9.18
CA MET A 173 20.28 -10.78 -9.45
C MET A 173 20.81 -10.57 -10.88
N ARG A 174 21.69 -11.46 -11.34
CA ARG A 174 22.28 -11.42 -12.68
C ARG A 174 21.26 -11.76 -13.77
N GLU A 175 20.40 -12.73 -13.53
CA GLU A 175 19.26 -13.05 -14.39
C GLU A 175 18.32 -11.85 -14.53
N TYR A 176 17.98 -11.20 -13.41
CA TYR A 176 17.17 -9.98 -13.42
C TYR A 176 17.83 -8.86 -14.23
N TYR A 177 19.12 -8.59 -13.98
CA TYR A 177 19.88 -7.59 -14.71
C TYR A 177 19.88 -7.85 -16.23
N ASN A 178 20.15 -9.10 -16.62
CA ASN A 178 20.21 -9.50 -18.02
C ASN A 178 18.84 -9.43 -18.70
N LYS A 179 17.76 -9.79 -17.98
CA LYS A 179 16.38 -9.73 -18.49
C LYS A 179 15.87 -8.29 -18.62
N HIS A 180 16.30 -7.39 -17.74
CA HIS A 180 15.82 -6.02 -17.65
C HIS A 180 16.88 -4.96 -18.00
N LYS A 181 17.82 -5.28 -18.92
CA LYS A 181 18.93 -4.37 -19.28
C LYS A 181 18.51 -2.95 -19.62
N GLU A 182 17.35 -2.77 -20.25
CA GLU A 182 16.83 -1.43 -20.60
C GLU A 182 16.54 -0.57 -19.37
N GLN A 183 16.16 -1.16 -18.23
CA GLN A 183 15.94 -0.43 -16.98
C GLN A 183 17.26 0.06 -16.34
N PHE A 184 18.37 -0.55 -16.72
CA PHE A 184 19.72 -0.19 -16.28
C PHE A 184 20.44 0.66 -17.32
N SER A 185 19.70 1.23 -18.26
CA SER A 185 20.24 2.12 -19.28
C SER A 185 19.89 3.56 -18.94
N ILE A 186 20.91 4.36 -18.64
CA ILE A 186 20.75 5.80 -18.45
C ILE A 186 21.22 6.56 -19.70
N PRO A 187 20.60 7.70 -20.04
CA PRO A 187 21.12 8.55 -21.09
C PRO A 187 22.51 9.06 -20.74
N THR A 188 23.35 9.30 -21.74
CA THR A 188 24.60 10.03 -21.53
C THR A 188 24.36 11.54 -21.51
N GLU A 189 23.30 11.96 -22.20
CA GLU A 189 23.01 13.36 -22.48
C GLU A 189 21.52 13.62 -22.58
N ILE A 190 21.09 14.81 -22.15
CA ILE A 190 19.68 15.20 -22.16
C ILE A 190 19.54 16.58 -22.76
N GLU A 191 18.66 16.71 -23.74
CA GLU A 191 18.24 18.00 -24.28
C GLU A 191 17.02 18.49 -23.51
N THR A 192 17.09 19.72 -23.02
CA THR A 192 16.10 20.30 -22.13
C THR A 192 15.76 21.73 -22.53
N VAL A 193 14.64 22.21 -22.01
CA VAL A 193 14.39 23.65 -21.87
C VAL A 193 14.36 23.96 -20.40
N ARG A 194 15.32 24.77 -19.95
CA ARG A 194 15.40 25.27 -18.60
C ARG A 194 14.45 26.46 -18.42
N TYR A 195 13.65 26.40 -17.37
CA TYR A 195 12.77 27.47 -16.91
C TYR A 195 13.28 27.96 -15.57
N THR A 196 13.45 29.27 -15.41
CA THR A 196 13.86 29.89 -14.14
C THR A 196 12.98 31.07 -13.79
N SER A 197 12.67 31.21 -12.50
CA SER A 197 11.93 32.36 -11.94
C SER A 197 12.34 32.59 -10.48
N THR A 198 12.15 33.79 -9.96
CA THR A 198 12.24 34.07 -8.52
C THR A 198 10.96 33.67 -7.76
N ASN A 199 9.89 33.33 -8.47
CA ASN A 199 8.63 32.85 -7.90
C ASN A 199 8.30 31.44 -8.41
N GLN A 200 8.07 30.51 -7.49
CA GLN A 200 7.70 29.13 -7.78
C GLN A 200 6.35 29.02 -8.50
N GLU A 201 5.36 29.83 -8.12
CA GLU A 201 4.01 29.81 -8.71
C GLU A 201 4.04 30.18 -10.20
N ASP A 202 4.98 31.04 -10.60
CA ASP A 202 5.16 31.41 -12.01
C ASP A 202 5.71 30.24 -12.83
N LEU A 203 6.58 29.41 -12.25
CA LEU A 203 7.05 28.19 -12.91
C LEU A 203 5.93 27.17 -13.03
N GLU A 204 5.14 26.97 -11.99
CA GLU A 204 4.02 26.02 -12.01
C GLU A 204 3.00 26.40 -13.09
N ARG A 205 2.69 27.70 -13.24
CA ARG A 205 1.86 28.18 -14.36
C ARG A 205 2.50 27.93 -15.71
N ALA A 206 3.82 28.14 -15.84
CA ALA A 206 4.54 27.94 -17.10
C ALA A 206 4.68 26.45 -17.47
N MET A 207 4.65 25.56 -16.47
CA MET A 207 4.60 24.11 -16.66
C MET A 207 3.21 23.65 -17.14
N ALA A 208 2.14 24.28 -16.63
CA ALA A 208 0.77 23.95 -17.01
C ALA A 208 0.44 24.37 -18.45
N ASP A 209 0.96 25.52 -18.91
CA ASP A 209 0.87 25.95 -20.31
C ASP A 209 2.25 26.37 -20.86
N PRO A 210 3.02 25.44 -21.44
CA PRO A 210 4.37 25.70 -21.93
C PRO A 210 4.45 26.73 -23.07
N ASN A 211 3.35 26.95 -23.79
CA ASN A 211 3.28 27.91 -24.90
C ASN A 211 3.00 29.34 -24.42
N LEU A 212 2.48 29.48 -23.20
CA LEU A 212 2.24 30.79 -22.60
C LEU A 212 3.56 31.44 -22.19
N GLU A 213 3.70 32.72 -22.53
CA GLU A 213 4.76 33.57 -22.00
C GLU A 213 4.31 34.14 -20.66
N ILE A 214 5.02 33.73 -19.59
CA ILE A 214 4.74 34.20 -18.23
C ILE A 214 5.81 35.23 -17.85
N PRO A 215 5.42 36.47 -17.50
CA PRO A 215 6.36 37.47 -17.01
C PRO A 215 7.17 36.95 -15.81
N GLY A 216 8.49 37.16 -15.82
CA GLY A 216 9.38 36.69 -14.76
C GLY A 216 9.94 35.27 -14.98
N VAL A 217 9.43 34.52 -15.95
CA VAL A 217 9.95 33.20 -16.33
C VAL A 217 10.92 33.33 -17.51
N SER A 218 12.17 32.96 -17.31
CA SER A 218 13.17 32.86 -18.38
C SER A 218 13.28 31.42 -18.89
N LYS A 219 13.27 31.25 -20.22
CA LYS A 219 13.42 29.95 -20.91
C LYS A 219 14.75 29.88 -21.66
N ALA A 220 15.50 28.80 -21.52
CA ALA A 220 16.74 28.56 -22.26
C ALA A 220 16.86 27.11 -22.71
N ASN A 221 17.27 26.88 -23.97
CA ASN A 221 17.60 25.52 -24.41
C ASN A 221 18.95 25.12 -23.83
N GLU A 222 19.02 23.91 -23.28
CA GLU A 222 20.22 23.43 -22.63
C GLU A 222 20.44 21.95 -22.91
N LYS A 223 21.71 21.59 -23.12
CA LYS A 223 22.16 20.23 -23.40
C LYS A 223 23.07 19.82 -22.26
N ILE A 224 22.63 18.80 -21.52
CA ILE A 224 23.16 18.45 -20.21
C ILE A 224 23.85 17.09 -20.33
N GLU A 225 25.14 17.05 -19.98
CA GLU A 225 25.90 15.80 -19.87
C GLU A 225 25.67 15.16 -18.51
N MET A 226 25.14 13.95 -18.47
CA MET A 226 24.73 13.28 -17.23
C MET A 226 25.87 13.06 -16.24
N LYS A 227 27.10 12.86 -16.74
CA LYS A 227 28.31 12.69 -15.91
C LYS A 227 28.73 13.97 -15.15
N THR A 228 28.25 15.14 -15.57
CA THR A 228 28.61 16.44 -14.97
C THR A 228 27.65 16.83 -13.86
N LEU A 229 26.47 16.20 -13.81
CA LEU A 229 25.46 16.43 -12.80
C LEU A 229 25.84 15.80 -11.47
N ASN A 230 25.38 16.39 -10.38
CA ASN A 230 25.41 15.70 -9.10
C ASN A 230 24.45 14.48 -9.13
N PRO A 231 24.66 13.47 -8.27
CA PRO A 231 23.84 12.26 -8.29
C PRO A 231 22.34 12.49 -8.05
N GLN A 232 21.98 13.48 -7.24
CA GLN A 232 20.58 13.78 -6.92
C GLN A 232 19.83 14.36 -8.13
N ILE A 233 20.41 15.33 -8.83
CA ILE A 233 19.83 15.94 -10.04
C ILE A 233 19.84 14.92 -11.19
N ALA A 234 20.91 14.14 -11.34
CA ALA A 234 20.94 13.05 -12.33
C ALA A 234 19.76 12.08 -12.13
N GLN A 235 19.46 11.71 -10.88
CA GLN A 235 18.32 10.84 -10.56
C GLN A 235 16.97 11.46 -10.93
N VAL A 236 16.79 12.77 -10.77
CA VAL A 236 15.58 13.48 -11.21
C VAL A 236 15.39 13.28 -12.71
N PHE A 237 16.43 13.50 -13.51
CA PHE A 237 16.35 13.30 -14.96
C PHE A 237 16.17 11.83 -15.39
N ILE A 238 16.71 10.87 -14.63
CA ILE A 238 16.53 9.44 -14.89
C ILE A 238 15.07 9.03 -14.63
N SER A 239 14.49 9.50 -13.52
CA SER A 239 13.14 9.13 -13.06
C SER A 239 12.00 9.78 -13.83
N HIS A 240 12.22 10.91 -14.53
CA HIS A 240 11.19 11.62 -15.27
C HIS A 240 11.21 11.28 -16.75
N GLU A 241 10.05 11.17 -17.39
CA GLU A 241 9.94 10.75 -18.78
C GLU A 241 10.32 11.86 -19.78
N GLN A 242 10.70 11.47 -21.00
CA GLN A 242 10.82 12.42 -22.10
C GLN A 242 9.46 13.06 -22.38
N GLY A 243 9.45 14.37 -22.63
CA GLY A 243 8.23 15.16 -22.81
C GLY A 243 7.56 15.60 -21.50
N SER A 244 8.22 15.40 -20.36
CA SER A 244 7.72 15.84 -19.04
C SER A 244 8.61 16.92 -18.42
N PHE A 245 8.04 17.67 -17.47
CA PHE A 245 8.80 18.56 -16.61
C PHE A 245 9.38 17.80 -15.42
N THR A 246 10.57 18.21 -15.01
CA THR A 246 11.13 17.87 -13.70
C THR A 246 10.44 18.67 -12.59
N PRO A 247 10.50 18.23 -11.32
CA PRO A 247 9.95 18.99 -10.21
C PRO A 247 10.67 20.34 -10.08
N VAL A 248 10.00 21.32 -9.47
CA VAL A 248 10.64 22.61 -9.18
C VAL A 248 11.74 22.39 -8.15
N MET A 249 12.94 22.84 -8.47
CA MET A 249 14.13 22.74 -7.64
C MET A 249 14.62 24.14 -7.26
N ASN A 250 15.45 24.22 -6.22
CA ASN A 250 16.13 25.45 -5.86
C ASN A 250 17.35 25.64 -6.78
N GLY A 251 17.32 26.68 -7.60
CA GLY A 251 18.38 27.05 -8.55
C GLY A 251 19.52 27.86 -7.93
N GLY A 252 19.46 28.15 -6.62
CA GLY A 252 20.42 28.99 -5.91
C GLY A 252 20.12 30.48 -6.05
N GLY A 253 20.60 31.28 -5.09
CA GLY A 253 20.42 32.74 -5.11
C GLY A 253 18.97 33.20 -5.04
N GLY A 254 18.07 32.40 -4.45
CA GLY A 254 16.63 32.71 -4.36
C GLY A 254 15.84 32.46 -5.65
N GLN A 255 16.44 31.78 -6.64
CA GLN A 255 15.74 31.39 -7.87
C GLN A 255 15.28 29.94 -7.81
N PHE A 256 14.13 29.68 -8.43
CA PHE A 256 13.60 28.36 -8.70
C PHE A 256 13.89 27.96 -10.14
N ILE A 257 14.02 26.66 -10.37
CA ILE A 257 14.36 26.09 -11.66
C ILE A 257 13.56 24.80 -11.92
N THR A 258 13.10 24.62 -13.15
CA THR A 258 12.60 23.34 -13.66
C THR A 258 13.08 23.15 -15.10
N PHE A 259 13.14 21.90 -15.53
CA PHE A 259 13.54 21.52 -16.87
C PHE A 259 12.42 20.73 -17.55
N TYR A 260 12.06 21.14 -18.76
CA TYR A 260 11.29 20.33 -19.69
C TYR A 260 12.23 19.40 -20.47
N ILE A 261 12.04 18.09 -20.37
CA ILE A 261 12.90 17.09 -21.02
C ILE A 261 12.45 16.93 -22.48
N LYS A 262 13.22 17.45 -23.44
CA LYS A 262 12.91 17.33 -24.87
C LYS A 262 13.29 15.96 -25.41
N GLU A 263 14.52 15.54 -25.13
CA GLU A 263 15.09 14.32 -25.69
C GLU A 263 16.15 13.74 -24.75
N LYS A 264 16.21 12.40 -24.65
CA LYS A 264 17.27 11.68 -23.94
C LYS A 264 18.16 10.97 -24.96
N LYS A 265 19.45 11.33 -24.99
CA LYS A 265 20.43 10.87 -25.98
C LYS A 265 21.52 9.98 -25.37
N GLY A 266 21.98 9.05 -26.20
CA GLY A 266 23.01 8.08 -25.88
C GLY A 266 22.55 7.06 -24.84
N LYS A 267 23.38 6.04 -24.64
CA LYS A 267 23.07 4.89 -23.80
C LYS A 267 24.30 4.53 -22.98
N ASN A 268 24.21 4.66 -21.67
CA ASN A 268 25.23 4.17 -20.74
C ASN A 268 24.60 3.08 -19.88
N GLU A 269 25.15 1.87 -19.93
CA GLU A 269 24.70 0.78 -19.08
C GLU A 269 25.25 0.98 -17.66
N VAL A 270 24.35 1.08 -16.69
CA VAL A 270 24.67 0.99 -15.28
C VAL A 270 25.18 -0.42 -15.02
N SER A 271 26.42 -0.55 -14.56
CA SER A 271 27.02 -1.87 -14.36
C SER A 271 26.24 -2.72 -13.35
N PHE A 272 26.32 -4.04 -13.47
CA PHE A 272 25.71 -4.97 -12.50
C PHE A 272 26.10 -4.63 -11.05
N SER A 273 27.35 -4.22 -10.81
CA SER A 273 27.83 -3.85 -9.48
C SER A 273 27.09 -2.64 -8.91
N GLN A 274 26.81 -1.63 -9.73
CA GLN A 274 26.05 -0.44 -9.34
C GLN A 274 24.56 -0.73 -9.19
N ALA A 275 24.00 -1.59 -10.06
CA ALA A 275 22.60 -1.99 -10.03
C ALA A 275 22.25 -2.98 -8.92
N LYS A 276 23.25 -3.67 -8.34
CA LYS A 276 23.05 -4.80 -7.41
C LYS A 276 22.09 -4.50 -6.27
N GLN A 277 22.24 -3.35 -5.60
CA GLN A 277 21.38 -2.98 -4.47
C GLN A 277 19.94 -2.70 -4.91
N PHE A 278 19.74 -2.01 -6.03
CA PHE A 278 18.41 -1.77 -6.59
C PHE A 278 17.72 -3.08 -6.99
N ILE A 279 18.46 -3.98 -7.66
CA ILE A 279 17.96 -5.29 -8.06
C ILE A 279 17.57 -6.12 -6.83
N ALA A 280 18.40 -6.11 -5.79
CA ALA A 280 18.09 -6.81 -4.55
C ALA A 280 16.76 -6.34 -3.96
N GLN A 281 16.54 -5.02 -3.87
CA GLN A 281 15.28 -4.45 -3.38
C GLN A 281 14.09 -4.81 -4.27
N LYS A 282 14.25 -4.74 -5.60
CA LYS A 282 13.19 -5.12 -6.55
C LYS A 282 12.84 -6.60 -6.46
N LEU A 283 13.82 -7.48 -6.33
CA LEU A 283 13.57 -8.90 -6.15
C LEU A 283 12.85 -9.19 -4.83
N VAL A 284 13.15 -8.47 -3.74
CA VAL A 284 12.39 -8.58 -2.49
C VAL A 284 10.95 -8.19 -2.72
N GLU A 285 10.71 -7.06 -3.39
CA GLU A 285 9.36 -6.55 -3.64
C GLU A 285 8.55 -7.53 -4.51
N GLU A 286 9.14 -8.03 -5.60
CA GLU A 286 8.50 -8.98 -6.51
C GLU A 286 8.23 -10.35 -5.88
N SER A 287 9.09 -10.78 -4.95
CA SER A 287 8.95 -12.07 -4.27
C SER A 287 8.30 -11.97 -2.90
N LYS A 288 7.89 -10.78 -2.47
CA LYS A 288 7.35 -10.49 -1.13
C LYS A 288 6.22 -11.44 -0.77
N ASP A 289 5.19 -11.53 -1.60
CA ASP A 289 3.99 -12.32 -1.28
C ASP A 289 4.33 -13.82 -1.20
N LYS A 290 5.19 -14.30 -2.10
CA LYS A 290 5.69 -15.68 -2.08
C LYS A 290 6.51 -15.97 -0.82
N ILE A 291 7.39 -15.05 -0.41
CA ILE A 291 8.19 -15.19 0.81
C ILE A 291 7.27 -15.31 2.03
N LEU A 292 6.27 -14.44 2.11
CA LEU A 292 5.30 -14.43 3.21
C LEU A 292 4.47 -15.73 3.23
N GLU A 293 3.94 -16.14 2.08
CA GLU A 293 3.15 -17.37 1.93
C GLU A 293 3.97 -18.60 2.34
N GLU A 294 5.18 -18.77 1.80
CA GLU A 294 6.06 -19.89 2.15
C GLU A 294 6.42 -19.89 3.64
N HIS A 295 6.62 -18.72 4.24
CA HIS A 295 6.94 -18.61 5.66
C HIS A 295 5.77 -19.09 6.53
N PHE A 296 4.56 -18.58 6.30
CA PHE A 296 3.38 -18.97 7.08
C PHE A 296 2.96 -20.41 6.82
N GLU A 297 3.14 -20.94 5.60
CA GLU A 297 2.87 -22.35 5.33
C GLU A 297 3.86 -23.25 6.08
N LYS A 298 5.14 -22.90 6.13
CA LYS A 298 6.13 -23.61 6.97
C LYS A 298 5.75 -23.59 8.45
N LEU A 299 5.27 -22.45 8.96
CA LEU A 299 4.79 -22.36 10.35
C LEU A 299 3.53 -23.21 10.58
N ARG A 300 2.60 -23.23 9.63
CA ARG A 300 1.37 -24.03 9.68
C ARG A 300 1.69 -25.52 9.70
N VAL A 301 2.55 -26.00 8.80
CA VAL A 301 2.98 -27.41 8.73
C VAL A 301 3.72 -27.84 10.01
N LYS A 302 4.51 -26.95 10.61
CA LYS A 302 5.21 -27.21 11.89
C LYS A 302 4.29 -27.16 13.10
N SER A 303 3.13 -26.52 12.99
CA SER A 303 2.22 -26.32 14.11
C SER A 303 1.48 -27.61 14.45
N ARG A 304 1.41 -27.92 15.75
CA ARG A 304 0.59 -29.02 16.25
C ARG A 304 -0.85 -28.56 16.38
N ILE A 305 -1.69 -28.98 15.44
CA ILE A 305 -3.14 -28.70 15.44
C ILE A 305 -3.87 -29.95 15.94
N VAL A 306 -4.55 -29.86 17.08
CA VAL A 306 -5.31 -30.96 17.68
C VAL A 306 -6.78 -30.60 17.70
N MET A 307 -7.58 -31.30 16.89
CA MET A 307 -9.04 -31.21 16.92
C MET A 307 -9.57 -31.92 18.16
N ILE A 308 -10.44 -31.25 18.93
CA ILE A 308 -11.11 -31.81 20.10
C ILE A 308 -12.56 -32.14 19.77
N ARG A 309 -13.27 -31.19 19.15
CA ARG A 309 -14.67 -31.34 18.76
C ARG A 309 -15.02 -30.39 17.62
N GLU A 310 -15.94 -30.84 16.76
CA GLU A 310 -16.47 -30.04 15.66
C GLU A 310 -17.70 -29.26 16.07
#